data_AF-A0A081P6W8-F1
#
_entry.id   AF-A0A081P6W8-F1
#
_cell.length_a   1.000
_cell.length_b   1.000
_cell.length_c   1.000
_cell.angle_alpha   90.00
_cell.angle_beta   90.00
_cell.angle_gamma   90.00
#
_symmetry.space_group_name_H-M   'P 1'
#
loop_
_entity.id
_entity.type
_entity.pdbx_description
1 polymer ?
#
loop_
_entity_poly.entity_id
_entity_poly.type
_entity_poly.pdbx_seq_one_letter_code
_entity_poly.pdbx_strand_id
1 'polypeptide(L)'
;MPYTHMILEVHCLYGLGEQKENEPVPNFCKRGARRLGYHCMENKCAFMAFTDAPYEIAYSGHEGVVPDGNALIGFGGDMEPSDYATHKTEELKNLWEKICRKKIQEAYDEYMVFFKGKYGKQEQ
;
A
#
# COMPACT_ATOMS: atom_id res chain seq x y z
N MET A 1 -20.93 -10.86 1.15
CA MET A 1 -19.70 -11.20 0.42
C MET A 1 -18.54 -11.03 1.38
N PRO A 2 -17.68 -12.04 1.58
CA PRO A 2 -16.45 -11.87 2.35
C PRO A 2 -15.46 -11.04 1.50
N TYR A 3 -14.92 -9.97 2.08
CA TYR A 3 -13.89 -9.14 1.45
C TYR A 3 -12.63 -9.19 2.30
N THR A 4 -11.48 -9.36 1.65
CA THR A 4 -10.16 -9.29 2.28
C THR A 4 -9.37 -8.19 1.58
N HIS A 5 -8.89 -7.22 2.35
CA HIS A 5 -7.95 -6.22 1.84
C HIS A 5 -6.55 -6.82 1.90
N MET A 6 -5.81 -6.75 0.80
CA MET A 6 -4.43 -7.26 0.70
C MET A 6 -3.50 -6.12 0.28
N ILE A 7 -2.33 -6.06 0.90
CA ILE A 7 -1.21 -5.23 0.46
C ILE A 7 -0.23 -6.18 -0.23
N LEU A 8 0.18 -5.83 -1.45
CA LEU A 8 1.09 -6.61 -2.27
C LEU A 8 2.15 -5.67 -2.82
N GLU A 9 3.40 -6.11 -2.81
CA GLU A 9 4.44 -5.47 -3.59
C GLU A 9 4.35 -6.00 -5.02
N VAL A 10 4.25 -5.08 -6.00
CA VAL A 10 4.03 -5.44 -7.40
C VAL A 10 5.22 -4.95 -8.21
N HIS A 11 5.71 -5.81 -9.10
CA HIS A 11 6.86 -5.54 -9.97
C HIS A 11 6.49 -5.67 -11.44
N CYS A 12 7.13 -4.83 -12.26
CA CYS A 12 7.05 -4.92 -13.71
C CYS A 12 8.34 -5.57 -14.22
N LEU A 13 8.22 -6.80 -14.71
CA LEU A 13 9.31 -7.61 -15.24
C LEU A 13 9.67 -7.29 -16.70
N TYR A 14 8.97 -6.36 -17.33
CA TYR A 14 9.25 -5.95 -18.71
C TYR A 14 10.72 -5.48 -18.85
N GLY A 15 11.46 -6.15 -19.73
CA GLY A 15 12.88 -5.89 -19.96
C GLY A 15 13.81 -6.41 -18.86
N LEU A 16 13.39 -7.42 -18.10
CA LEU A 16 14.23 -8.20 -17.18
C LEU A 16 14.33 -9.67 -17.67
N GLY A 17 15.50 -10.29 -17.51
CA GLY A 17 15.75 -11.70 -17.88
C GLY A 17 16.08 -11.93 -19.37
N GLU A 18 15.80 -13.14 -19.89
CA GLU A 18 16.03 -13.51 -21.30
C GLU A 18 14.98 -12.93 -22.28
N GLN A 19 14.06 -12.10 -21.79
CA GLN A 19 13.09 -11.43 -22.64
C GLN A 19 13.83 -10.51 -23.60
N LYS A 20 13.58 -10.70 -24.91
CA LYS A 20 14.23 -9.93 -25.96
C LYS A 20 14.02 -8.45 -25.67
N GLU A 21 15.08 -7.65 -25.75
CA GLU A 21 15.09 -6.18 -25.60
C GLU A 21 14.07 -5.43 -26.49
N ASN A 22 13.28 -6.14 -27.31
CA ASN A 22 12.39 -5.63 -28.36
C ASN A 22 10.93 -6.13 -28.28
N GLU A 23 10.47 -6.79 -27.21
CA GLU A 23 9.02 -7.07 -27.08
C GLU A 23 8.23 -5.76 -26.94
N PRO A 24 7.13 -5.55 -27.66
CA PRO A 24 6.37 -4.31 -27.57
C PRO A 24 5.66 -4.20 -26.21
N VAL A 25 5.74 -3.03 -25.59
CA VAL A 25 4.94 -2.71 -24.40
C VAL A 25 3.46 -2.90 -24.73
N PRO A 26 2.69 -3.68 -23.95
CA PRO A 26 1.28 -3.87 -24.22
C PRO A 26 0.51 -2.54 -24.23
N ASN A 27 -0.41 -2.37 -25.19
CA ASN A 27 -1.16 -1.12 -25.36
C ASN A 27 -2.01 -0.73 -24.14
N PHE A 28 -2.38 -1.69 -23.29
CA PHE A 28 -3.11 -1.42 -22.06
C PHE A 28 -2.23 -0.85 -20.94
N CYS A 29 -0.90 -0.87 -21.06
CA CYS A 29 0.04 -0.23 -20.13
C CYS A 29 -0.01 1.29 -20.31
N LYS A 30 -1.13 1.91 -19.92
CA LYS A 30 -1.43 3.34 -20.11
C LYS A 30 -0.37 4.28 -19.53
N ARG A 31 0.38 3.81 -18.53
CA ARG A 31 1.46 4.57 -17.88
C ARG A 31 2.86 4.25 -18.44
N GLY A 32 2.97 3.38 -19.44
CA GLY A 32 4.25 2.90 -20.00
C GLY A 32 4.85 1.74 -19.20
N ALA A 33 5.96 1.20 -19.72
CA ALA A 33 6.72 0.15 -19.03
C ALA A 33 7.23 0.63 -17.65
N ARG A 34 7.31 -0.29 -16.69
CA ARG A 34 7.78 -0.03 -15.31
C ARG A 34 6.91 0.93 -14.50
N ARG A 35 5.71 1.27 -14.98
CA ARG A 35 4.73 2.07 -14.25
C ARG A 35 3.44 1.27 -14.05
N LEU A 36 3.42 0.52 -12.96
CA LEU A 36 2.29 -0.35 -12.62
C LEU A 36 1.02 0.45 -12.28
N GLY A 37 -0.11 -0.22 -12.42
CA GLY A 37 -1.41 0.31 -11.99
C GLY A 37 -2.51 -0.74 -12.17
N TYR A 38 -3.74 -0.38 -11.80
CA TYR A 38 -4.90 -1.27 -11.88
C TYR A 38 -5.08 -1.89 -13.27
N HIS A 39 -4.73 -1.15 -14.33
CA HIS A 39 -4.81 -1.60 -15.72
C HIS A 39 -3.92 -2.83 -16.01
N CYS A 40 -2.79 -3.00 -15.31
CA CYS A 40 -1.96 -4.18 -15.43
C CYS A 40 -2.66 -5.42 -14.85
N MET A 41 -3.33 -5.27 -13.70
CA MET A 41 -4.09 -6.36 -13.05
C MET A 41 -5.34 -6.71 -13.84
N GLU A 42 -6.12 -5.71 -14.25
CA GLU A 42 -7.35 -5.86 -15.03
C GLU A 42 -7.11 -6.65 -16.33
N ASN A 43 -5.96 -6.41 -16.98
CA ASN A 43 -5.58 -7.05 -18.24
C ASN A 43 -4.67 -8.28 -18.08
N LYS A 44 -4.43 -8.75 -16.84
CA LYS A 44 -3.55 -9.89 -16.54
C LYS A 44 -2.19 -9.79 -17.26
N CYS A 45 -1.53 -8.65 -17.12
CA CYS A 45 -0.27 -8.36 -17.80
C CYS A 45 0.77 -9.47 -17.56
N ALA A 46 1.30 -10.05 -18.63
CA ALA A 46 2.29 -11.13 -18.56
C ALA A 46 3.61 -10.70 -17.88
N PHE A 47 3.89 -9.39 -17.86
CA PHE A 47 5.07 -8.81 -17.23
C PHE A 47 4.85 -8.43 -15.76
N MET A 48 3.68 -8.70 -15.19
CA MET A 48 3.39 -8.37 -13.80
C MET A 48 3.76 -9.54 -12.89
N ALA A 49 4.54 -9.26 -11.86
CA ALA A 49 4.81 -10.17 -10.76
C ALA A 49 4.43 -9.50 -9.43
N PHE A 50 4.19 -10.30 -8.41
CA PHE A 50 3.85 -9.83 -7.08
C PHE A 50 4.56 -10.68 -6.03
N THR A 51 4.86 -10.06 -4.89
CA THR A 51 5.35 -10.72 -3.68
C THR A 51 4.56 -10.23 -2.47
N ASP A 52 4.74 -10.90 -1.35
CA ASP A 52 4.25 -10.45 -0.06
C ASP A 52 4.87 -9.09 0.33
N ALA A 53 4.07 -8.23 0.95
CA ALA A 53 4.50 -6.96 1.53
C ALA A 53 4.46 -7.07 3.07
N PRO A 54 5.40 -7.80 3.70
CA PRO A 54 5.36 -8.05 5.13
C PRO A 54 5.62 -6.76 5.91
N TYR A 55 4.83 -6.55 6.97
CA TYR A 55 5.01 -5.44 7.91
C TYR A 55 4.92 -4.04 7.29
N GLU A 56 4.18 -3.89 6.19
CA GLU A 56 3.94 -2.59 5.55
C GLU A 56 2.58 -1.98 5.92
N ILE A 57 2.56 -0.65 6.05
CA ILE A 57 1.33 0.14 6.16
C ILE A 57 1.31 1.11 4.99
N ALA A 58 0.24 1.09 4.21
CA ALA A 58 0.09 1.95 3.04
C ALA A 58 -1.19 2.79 3.12
N TYR A 59 -1.07 4.06 2.75
CA TYR A 59 -2.22 4.95 2.59
C TYR A 59 -2.61 5.01 1.11
N SER A 60 -3.77 4.46 0.79
CA SER A 60 -4.29 4.52 -0.58
C SER A 60 -5.02 5.83 -0.86
N GLY A 61 -4.80 6.41 -2.04
CA GLY A 61 -5.60 7.52 -2.55
C GLY A 61 -6.99 7.07 -3.02
N HIS A 62 -7.72 7.98 -3.67
CA HIS A 62 -9.11 7.77 -4.11
C HIS A 62 -9.32 6.56 -5.02
N GLU A 63 -8.31 6.15 -5.79
CA GLU A 63 -8.37 4.99 -6.68
C GLU A 63 -7.83 3.70 -6.05
N GLY A 64 -7.59 3.67 -4.74
CA GLY A 64 -6.95 2.51 -4.08
C GLY A 64 -5.46 2.38 -4.41
N VAL A 65 -4.85 3.38 -5.05
CA VAL A 65 -3.44 3.40 -5.45
C VAL A 65 -2.62 4.19 -4.43
N VAL A 66 -1.48 3.62 -4.04
CA VAL A 66 -0.47 4.28 -3.21
C VAL A 66 0.44 5.11 -4.13
N PRO A 67 0.42 6.46 -4.03
CA PRO A 67 0.96 7.33 -5.07
C PRO A 67 2.50 7.33 -5.16
N ASP A 68 3.21 7.20 -4.04
CA ASP A 68 4.67 7.17 -3.97
C ASP A 68 5.18 6.62 -2.62
N GLY A 69 6.51 6.52 -2.49
CA GLY A 69 7.20 6.04 -1.29
C GLY A 69 6.92 6.81 0.00
N ASN A 70 6.45 8.06 -0.07
CA ASN A 70 6.10 8.83 1.13
C ASN A 70 4.71 8.45 1.67
N ALA A 71 3.88 7.78 0.86
CA ALA A 71 2.60 7.23 1.28
C ALA A 71 2.72 5.78 1.80
N LEU A 72 3.96 5.27 1.88
CA LEU A 72 4.32 3.96 2.42
C LEU A 72 5.08 4.17 3.74
N ILE A 73 4.63 3.47 4.77
CA ILE A 73 5.41 3.28 5.99
C ILE A 73 5.84 1.82 5.96
N GLY A 74 7.04 1.59 5.42
CA GLY A 74 7.73 0.31 5.47
C GLY A 74 8.77 0.34 6.57
N PHE A 75 8.79 -0.70 7.42
CA PHE A 75 9.80 -0.82 8.48
C PHE A 75 11.02 -1.64 8.03
N GLY A 76 11.02 -2.17 6.81
CA GLY A 76 12.11 -2.99 6.28
C GLY A 76 12.49 -4.15 7.22
N GLY A 77 13.69 -4.69 7.04
CA GLY A 77 14.27 -5.71 7.93
C GLY A 77 14.48 -5.25 9.38
N ASP A 78 14.16 -4.00 9.76
CA ASP A 78 14.29 -3.52 11.14
C ASP A 78 13.18 -4.08 12.06
N MET A 79 12.13 -4.67 11.50
CA MET A 79 11.17 -5.53 12.21
C MET A 79 11.68 -6.97 12.39
N GLU A 80 12.87 -7.30 11.87
CA GLU A 80 13.56 -8.58 12.11
C GLU A 80 14.76 -8.36 13.06
N PRO A 81 14.54 -8.24 14.38
CA PRO A 81 15.66 -8.26 15.32
C PRO A 81 16.41 -9.60 15.19
N SER A 82 17.74 -9.55 15.26
CA SER A 82 18.66 -10.69 15.04
C SER A 82 18.36 -11.93 15.90
N ASP A 83 17.64 -11.74 17.02
CA ASP A 83 17.38 -12.75 18.03
C ASP A 83 15.89 -13.12 18.01
N TYR A 84 15.53 -13.92 17.01
CA TYR A 84 14.17 -14.32 16.66
C TYR A 84 13.54 -15.22 17.74
N ALA A 85 12.72 -14.65 18.62
CA ALA A 85 11.82 -15.40 19.49
C ALA A 85 10.39 -15.00 19.14
N THR A 86 9.63 -15.92 18.53
CA THR A 86 8.29 -15.72 17.93
C THR A 86 7.29 -15.00 18.85
N HIS A 87 7.47 -15.13 20.17
CA HIS A 87 6.63 -14.47 21.18
C HIS A 87 6.83 -12.94 21.22
N LYS A 88 8.05 -12.43 20.99
CA LYS A 88 8.34 -10.99 20.99
C LYS A 88 7.77 -10.30 19.75
N THR A 89 7.77 -10.99 18.61
CA THR A 89 7.20 -10.47 17.37
C THR A 89 5.72 -10.16 17.53
N GLU A 90 4.95 -11.06 18.14
CA GLU A 90 3.52 -10.83 18.37
C GLU A 90 3.27 -9.71 19.40
N GLU A 91 4.09 -9.60 20.44
CA GLU A 91 3.99 -8.48 21.39
C GLU A 91 4.23 -7.12 20.71
N LEU A 92 5.27 -7.03 19.89
CA LEU A 92 5.62 -5.82 19.14
C LEU A 92 4.53 -5.45 18.13
N LYS A 93 4.00 -6.44 17.38
CA LYS A 93 2.86 -6.24 16.47
C LYS A 93 1.65 -5.67 17.20
N ASN A 94 1.29 -6.26 18.34
CA ASN A 94 0.15 -5.82 19.15
C ASN A 94 0.35 -4.40 19.71
N LEU A 95 1.56 -4.07 20.16
CA LEU A 95 1.88 -2.72 20.61
C LEU A 95 1.76 -1.71 19.47
N TRP A 96 2.29 -2.05 18.30
CA TRP A 96 2.19 -1.20 17.11
C TRP A 96 0.73 -0.99 16.72
N GLU A 97 -0.06 -2.06 16.58
CA GLU A 97 -1.47 -1.97 16.22
C GLU A 97 -2.22 -0.99 17.15
N LYS A 98 -1.99 -1.09 18.47
CA LYS A 98 -2.59 -0.17 19.45
C LYS A 98 -2.18 1.28 19.22
N ILE A 99 -0.90 1.54 18.96
CA ILE A 99 -0.38 2.89 18.69
C ILE A 99 -1.00 3.45 17.40
N CYS A 100 -0.97 2.68 16.30
CA CYS A 100 -1.59 3.03 15.02
C CYS A 100 -3.06 3.42 15.19
N ARG A 101 -3.87 2.54 15.79
CA ARG A 101 -5.30 2.77 15.96
C ARG A 101 -5.58 4.01 16.79
N LYS A 102 -4.83 4.22 17.87
CA LYS A 102 -4.95 5.40 18.71
C LYS A 102 -4.65 6.67 17.92
N LYS A 103 -3.56 6.70 17.15
CA LYS A 103 -3.17 7.87 16.34
C LYS A 103 -4.14 8.17 15.20
N ILE A 104 -4.67 7.14 14.53
CA ILE A 104 -5.71 7.31 13.52
C ILE A 104 -6.98 7.90 14.14
N GLN A 105 -7.38 7.42 15.32
CA GLN A 105 -8.56 7.95 16.01
C GLN A 105 -8.37 9.42 16.43
N GLU A 106 -7.22 9.75 17.03
CA GLU A 106 -6.87 11.13 17.40
C GLU A 106 -6.97 12.08 16.18
N ALA A 107 -6.37 11.68 15.05
CA ALA A 107 -6.42 12.46 13.81
C ALA A 107 -7.85 12.60 13.24
N TYR A 108 -8.66 11.54 13.32
CA TYR A 108 -10.06 11.59 12.89
C TYR A 108 -10.88 12.56 13.76
N ASP A 109 -10.70 12.50 15.07
CA ASP A 109 -11.42 13.39 16.01
C ASP A 109 -11.06 14.86 15.75
N GLU A 110 -9.77 15.16 15.55
CA GLU A 110 -9.29 16.50 15.16
C GLU A 110 -9.93 16.97 13.83
N TYR A 111 -9.95 16.11 12.81
CA TYR A 111 -10.60 16.39 11.54
C TYR A 111 -12.09 16.69 11.72
N MET A 112 -12.81 15.91 12.54
CA MET A 112 -14.24 16.08 12.75
C MET A 112 -14.57 17.37 13.50
N VAL A 113 -13.72 17.78 14.44
CA VAL A 113 -13.82 19.11 15.09
C VAL A 113 -13.69 20.21 14.05
N PHE A 114 -12.67 20.14 13.19
CA PHE A 114 -12.46 21.12 12.13
C PHE A 114 -13.62 21.15 11.12
N PHE A 115 -14.06 19.99 10.65
CA PHE A 115 -15.14 19.84 9.67
C PHE A 115 -16.45 20.44 10.19
N LYS A 116 -16.84 20.11 11.43
CA LYS A 116 -18.03 20.67 12.07
C LYS A 116 -17.91 22.17 12.28
N GLY A 117 -16.74 22.67 12.68
CA GLY A 117 -16.49 24.10 12.84
C GLY A 117 -16.61 24.90 11.54
N LYS A 118 -16.19 24.31 10.40
CA LYS A 118 -16.16 24.98 9.10
C LYS A 118 -17.44 24.81 8.26
N TYR A 119 -18.09 23.65 8.35
CA TYR A 119 -19.21 23.28 7.48
C TYR A 119 -20.51 22.96 8.24
N GLY A 120 -20.46 22.79 9.55
CA GLY A 120 -21.62 22.42 10.38
C GLY A 120 -22.58 23.57 10.75
N LYS A 121 -22.41 24.77 10.18
CA LYS A 121 -23.25 25.96 10.46
C LYS A 121 -24.03 26.49 9.23
N GLN A 122 -24.21 25.70 8.17
CA GLN A 122 -24.95 26.13 6.98
C GLN A 122 -26.47 25.86 7.01
N GLU A 123 -27.04 25.49 8.16
CA GLU A 123 -28.49 25.39 8.34
C GLU A 123 -28.96 26.42 9.36
N GLN A 124 -29.28 27.63 8.89
CA GLN A 124 -30.25 28.56 9.47
C GLN A 124 -30.91 29.36 8.36
#